data_AF-A0A938A595-F1
#
_entry.id   AF-A0A938A595-F1
#
_cell.length_a   1.000
_cell.length_b   1.000
_cell.length_c   1.000
_cell.angle_alpha   90.00
_cell.angle_beta   90.00
_cell.angle_gamma   90.00
#
_symmetry.space_group_name_H-M   'P 1'
#
loop_
_entity.id
_entity.type
_entity.pdbx_description
1 polymer ?
#
loop_
_entity_poly.entity_id
_entity_poly.type
_entity_poly.pdbx_seq_one_letter_code
_entity_poly.pdbx_strand_id
1 'polypeptide(L)'
;MLDTPYPSVIPGPPRPSRILTPRNLERHHGRERHVIPGGGALMLRLGAGDRLTVVNDEGGQIAELVATTTDGRIDAAILGQASNSGAEGLKAMLALGDAAGEGLAR
;
A
#
# COMPACT_ATOMS: atom_id res chain seq x y z
N MET A 1 22.89 -40.80 -25.02
CA MET A 1 22.08 -40.80 -26.25
C MET A 1 20.87 -39.91 -26.00
N LEU A 2 21.03 -38.61 -26.23
CA LEU A 2 20.02 -37.55 -26.13
C LEU A 2 19.98 -36.84 -27.50
N ASP A 3 19.85 -37.64 -28.56
CA ASP A 3 20.11 -37.22 -29.94
C ASP A 3 18.84 -36.79 -30.68
N THR A 4 18.00 -35.95 -30.05
CA THR A 4 16.84 -35.39 -30.75
C THR A 4 16.93 -33.85 -30.72
N PRO A 5 17.19 -33.19 -31.88
CA PRO A 5 17.38 -31.75 -31.94
C PRO A 5 16.09 -30.94 -31.72
N TYR A 6 14.94 -31.62 -31.62
CA TYR A 6 13.64 -30.99 -31.40
C TYR A 6 12.80 -31.76 -30.37
N PRO A 7 12.00 -31.05 -29.56
CA PRO A 7 11.09 -31.67 -28.62
C PRO A 7 9.98 -32.44 -29.36
N SER A 8 9.52 -33.53 -28.76
CA SER A 8 8.39 -34.31 -29.26
C SER A 8 7.14 -33.43 -29.37
N VAL A 9 6.60 -33.29 -30.58
CA VAL A 9 5.35 -32.54 -30.83
C VAL A 9 4.17 -33.42 -30.44
N ILE A 10 3.29 -32.91 -29.58
CA ILE A 10 2.03 -33.58 -29.23
C ILE A 10 0.99 -33.15 -30.27
N PRO A 11 0.49 -34.06 -31.13
CA PRO A 11 -0.50 -33.73 -32.15
C PRO A 11 -1.87 -33.45 -31.51
N GLY A 12 -2.64 -32.56 -32.14
CA GLY A 12 -3.98 -32.16 -31.72
C GLY A 12 -4.09 -30.67 -31.41
N PRO A 13 -5.33 -30.15 -31.28
CA PRO A 13 -5.52 -28.76 -30.89
C PRO A 13 -4.94 -28.52 -29.49
N PRO A 14 -4.34 -27.35 -29.23
CA PRO A 14 -3.86 -27.02 -27.90
C PRO A 14 -5.00 -27.11 -26.89
N ARG A 15 -4.69 -27.58 -25.67
CA ARG A 15 -5.66 -27.51 -24.58
C ARG A 15 -6.09 -26.05 -24.39
N PRO A 16 -7.40 -25.75 -24.33
CA PRO A 16 -7.85 -24.38 -24.11
C PRO A 16 -7.24 -23.85 -22.81
N SER A 17 -6.71 -22.62 -22.86
CA SER A 17 -6.19 -21.95 -21.68
C SER A 17 -7.33 -21.69 -20.69
N ARG A 18 -7.06 -21.93 -19.40
CA ARG A 18 -7.97 -21.50 -18.34
C ARG A 18 -7.70 -20.03 -18.04
N ILE A 19 -8.74 -19.21 -17.98
CA ILE A 19 -8.64 -17.84 -17.43
C ILE A 19 -8.24 -17.96 -15.96
N LEU A 20 -7.04 -17.49 -15.62
CA LEU A 20 -6.60 -17.35 -14.24
C LEU A 20 -7.00 -15.95 -13.78
N THR A 21 -8.17 -15.83 -13.14
CA THR A 21 -8.55 -14.59 -12.48
C THR A 21 -7.62 -14.39 -11.27
N PRO A 22 -6.89 -13.26 -11.17
CA PRO A 22 -6.11 -12.97 -9.98
C PRO A 22 -7.05 -12.93 -8.78
N ARG A 23 -6.79 -13.73 -7.74
CA ARG A 23 -7.58 -13.68 -6.49
C ARG A 23 -7.64 -12.28 -5.87
N ASN A 24 -6.71 -11.41 -6.26
CA ASN A 24 -6.53 -10.04 -5.79
C ASN A 24 -7.48 -9.02 -6.46
N LEU A 25 -8.33 -9.46 -7.40
CA LEU A 25 -9.37 -8.63 -8.02
C LEU A 25 -10.71 -8.73 -7.30
N GLU A 26 -10.84 -9.65 -6.34
CA GLU A 26 -11.96 -9.68 -5.39
C GLU A 26 -11.66 -8.71 -4.23
N ARG A 27 -12.61 -7.83 -3.88
CA ARG A 27 -12.52 -7.09 -2.62
C ARG A 27 -12.58 -8.11 -1.48
N HIS A 28 -11.45 -8.40 -0.86
CA HIS A 28 -11.45 -9.13 0.40
C HIS A 28 -12.17 -8.27 1.45
N HIS A 29 -13.32 -8.73 1.94
CA HIS A 29 -14.01 -8.08 3.04
C HIS A 29 -13.04 -7.90 4.23
N GLY A 30 -13.03 -6.72 4.83
CA GLY A 30 -12.14 -6.37 5.95
C GLY A 30 -10.72 -5.97 5.55
N ARG A 31 -10.45 -5.64 4.27
CA ARG A 31 -9.18 -5.03 3.86
C ARG A 31 -9.41 -3.82 2.97
N GLU A 32 -8.70 -2.75 3.29
CA GLU A 32 -8.61 -1.54 2.47
C GLU A 32 -7.16 -1.36 2.02
N ARG A 33 -6.99 -0.90 0.78
CA ARG A 33 -5.68 -0.59 0.22
C ARG A 33 -5.76 0.79 -0.41
N HIS A 34 -4.87 1.66 0.03
CA HIS A 34 -4.78 3.03 -0.38
C HIS A 34 -3.39 3.28 -0.98
N VAL A 35 -3.34 3.96 -2.13
CA VAL A 35 -2.08 4.41 -2.74
C VAL A 35 -1.96 5.89 -2.41
N ILE A 36 -0.83 6.28 -1.82
CA ILE A 36 -0.56 7.67 -1.43
C ILE A 36 0.44 8.24 -2.43
N PRO A 37 0.08 9.29 -3.20
CA PRO A 37 1.01 9.92 -4.12
C PRO A 37 2.18 10.58 -3.37
N GLY A 38 3.32 10.73 -4.03
CA GLY A 38 4.48 11.43 -3.47
C GLY A 38 4.11 12.84 -3.03
N GLY A 39 4.49 13.21 -1.79
CA GLY A 39 4.13 14.49 -1.18
C GLY A 39 2.69 14.59 -0.69
N GLY A 40 1.86 13.56 -0.87
CA GLY A 40 0.50 13.49 -0.33
C GLY A 40 0.45 12.83 1.05
N ALA A 41 -0.73 12.92 1.67
CA ALA A 41 -1.05 12.26 2.93
C ALA A 41 -2.47 11.68 2.89
N LEU A 42 -2.74 10.73 3.79
CA LEU A 42 -4.05 10.10 3.94
C LEU A 42 -4.39 9.99 5.42
N MET A 43 -5.61 10.39 5.78
CA MET A 43 -6.13 10.17 7.13
C MET A 43 -6.98 8.90 7.17
N LEU A 44 -6.60 7.94 8.01
CA LEU A 44 -7.32 6.69 8.20
C LEU A 44 -7.85 6.58 9.63
N ARG A 45 -9.10 6.11 9.77
CA ARG A 45 -9.62 5.68 11.08
C ARG A 45 -9.25 4.22 11.32
N LEU A 46 -8.67 3.95 12.48
CA LEU A 46 -8.33 2.60 12.92
C LEU A 46 -9.15 2.25 14.17
N GLY A 47 -9.75 1.07 14.15
CA GLY A 47 -10.38 0.43 15.30
C GLY A 47 -9.41 -0.49 16.05
N ALA A 48 -9.73 -0.81 17.29
CA ALA A 48 -8.98 -1.82 18.04
C ALA A 48 -9.09 -3.18 17.35
N GLY A 49 -7.94 -3.82 17.09
CA GLY A 49 -7.85 -5.09 16.37
C GLY A 49 -7.54 -4.93 14.88
N ASP A 50 -7.55 -3.71 14.34
CA ASP A 50 -7.14 -3.46 12.96
C ASP A 50 -5.64 -3.70 12.75
N ARG A 51 -5.28 -4.02 11.51
CA ARG A 51 -3.89 -4.20 11.09
C ARG A 51 -3.54 -3.23 9.98
N LEU A 52 -2.62 -2.32 10.28
CA LEU A 52 -2.01 -1.43 9.31
C LEU A 52 -0.72 -2.06 8.77
N THR A 53 -0.60 -2.10 7.44
CA THR A 53 0.62 -2.51 6.74
C THR A 53 1.05 -1.39 5.81
N VAL A 54 2.31 -0.96 5.93
CA VAL A 54 2.92 -0.01 5.00
C VAL A 54 3.78 -0.80 4.02
N VAL A 55 3.53 -0.59 2.74
CA VAL A 55 4.28 -1.25 1.67
C VAL A 55 5.05 -0.17 0.93
N ASN A 56 6.37 -0.30 0.91
CA ASN A 56 7.24 0.52 0.07
C ASN A 56 7.44 -0.23 -1.25
N ASP A 57 6.64 0.10 -2.25
CA ASP A 57 6.61 -0.57 -3.55
C ASP A 57 7.75 -0.11 -4.48
N GLU A 58 8.04 1.19 -4.52
CA GLU A 58 9.06 1.78 -5.38
C GLU A 58 10.40 2.04 -4.66
N GLY A 59 10.41 2.25 -3.34
CA GLY A 59 11.60 2.63 -2.59
C GLY A 59 11.88 4.14 -2.61
N GLY A 60 12.92 4.58 -1.90
CA GLY A 60 13.46 5.94 -2.01
C GLY A 60 12.69 7.06 -1.29
N GLN A 61 11.41 6.86 -0.97
CA GLN A 61 10.60 7.82 -0.23
C GLN A 61 10.48 7.42 1.25
N ILE A 62 10.80 8.35 2.16
CA ILE A 62 10.49 8.20 3.58
C ILE A 62 9.00 8.45 3.77
N ALA A 63 8.31 7.50 4.41
CA ALA A 63 6.92 7.63 4.84
C ALA A 63 6.86 7.98 6.33
N GLU A 64 6.01 8.95 6.67
CA GLU A 64 5.75 9.35 8.05
C GLU A 64 4.38 8.80 8.48
N LEU A 65 4.32 8.17 9.66
CA LEU A 65 3.07 7.72 10.26
C LEU A 65 2.79 8.56 11.49
N VAL A 66 1.70 9.32 11.46
CA VAL A 66 1.23 10.12 12.58
C VAL A 66 -0.05 9.49 13.11
N ALA A 67 0.01 8.99 14.34
CA ALA A 67 -1.14 8.45 15.04
C ALA A 67 -1.73 9.50 15.97
N THR A 68 -3.05 9.64 15.94
CA THR A 68 -3.77 10.56 16.81
C THR A 68 -4.89 9.82 17.54
N THR A 69 -5.14 10.23 18.78
CA THR A 69 -6.31 9.81 19.53
C THR A 69 -7.56 10.54 19.01
N THR A 70 -8.75 10.08 19.40
CA THR A 70 -10.02 10.70 19.00
C THR A 70 -10.21 12.14 19.51
N ASP A 71 -9.50 12.52 20.57
CA ASP A 71 -9.41 13.88 21.11
C ASP A 71 -8.31 14.74 20.43
N GLY A 72 -7.62 14.19 19.43
CA GLY A 72 -6.64 14.92 18.60
C GLY A 72 -5.22 14.95 19.14
N ARG A 73 -4.93 14.26 20.25
CA ARG A 73 -3.56 14.15 20.78
C ARG A 73 -2.73 13.22 19.91
N ILE A 74 -1.53 13.64 19.54
CA ILE A 74 -0.58 12.79 18.79
C ILE A 74 0.03 11.76 19.75
N ASP A 75 -0.05 10.49 19.40
CA ASP A 75 0.47 9.38 20.20
C ASP A 75 0.83 8.14 19.36
N ALA A 76 2.12 7.93 19.13
CA ALA A 76 2.63 6.76 18.42
C ALA A 76 2.36 5.43 19.16
N ALA A 77 2.08 5.47 20.46
CA ALA A 77 1.79 4.26 21.24
C ALA A 77 0.48 3.58 20.81
N ILE A 78 -0.42 4.30 20.13
CA ILE A 78 -1.63 3.71 19.49
C ILE A 78 -1.24 2.62 18.49
N LEU A 79 -0.10 2.78 17.81
CA LEU A 79 0.46 1.81 16.87
C LEU A 79 1.47 0.85 17.54
N GLY A 80 1.61 0.92 18.87
CA GLY A 80 2.61 0.17 19.62
C GLY A 80 4.05 0.57 19.31
N GLN A 81 4.28 1.81 18.88
CA GLN A 81 5.61 2.33 18.51
C GLN A 81 6.03 3.50 19.42
N ALA A 82 7.34 3.72 19.50
CA ALA A 82 7.89 4.94 20.09
C ALA A 82 7.93 6.07 19.05
N SER A 83 7.66 7.30 19.47
CA SER A 83 7.83 8.47 18.61
C SER A 83 9.30 8.64 18.22
N ASN A 84 9.57 8.85 16.93
CA ASN A 84 10.93 8.95 16.40
C ASN A 84 11.14 10.11 15.41
N SER A 85 10.11 10.91 15.13
CA SER A 85 10.15 12.04 14.20
C SER A 85 9.13 13.11 14.60
N GLY A 86 9.35 14.34 14.11
CA GLY A 86 8.43 15.48 14.24
C GLY A 86 7.37 15.57 13.14
N ALA A 87 7.32 14.62 12.19
CA ALA A 87 6.45 14.67 11.01
C ALA A 87 6.68 15.91 10.13
N GLU A 88 7.95 16.16 9.74
CA GLU A 88 8.32 17.36 8.98
C GLU A 88 7.75 17.34 7.56
N GLY A 89 7.64 16.16 6.94
CA GLY A 89 7.03 16.01 5.62
C GLY A 89 5.55 16.40 5.64
N LEU A 90 4.80 15.91 6.62
CA LEU A 90 3.40 16.30 6.82
C LEU A 90 3.25 17.80 7.07
N LYS A 91 4.10 18.38 7.93
CA LYS A 91 4.08 19.82 8.20
C LYS A 91 4.37 20.65 6.94
N ALA A 92 5.36 20.25 6.15
CA ALA A 92 5.69 20.92 4.90
C ALA A 92 4.53 20.85 3.89
N MET A 93 3.89 19.68 3.75
CA MET A 93 2.71 19.50 2.91
C MET A 93 1.56 20.43 3.36
N LEU A 94 1.25 20.46 4.65
CA LEU A 94 0.18 21.32 5.18
C LEU A 94 0.49 22.81 4.98
N ALA A 95 1.76 23.22 5.10
CA ALA A 95 2.19 24.60 4.87
C ALA A 95 2.05 25.03 3.40
N LEU A 96 2.18 24.10 2.45
CA LEU A 96 1.95 24.34 1.03
C LEU A 96 0.46 24.52 0.67
N GLY A 97 -0.46 23.99 1.50
CA GLY A 97 -1.91 24.11 1.28
C GLY A 97 -2.33 23.56 -0.08
N ASP A 98 -3.13 24.33 -0.83
CA ASP A 98 -3.63 23.94 -2.16
C ASP A 98 -2.51 23.73 -3.20
N ALA A 99 -1.29 24.21 -2.94
CA ALA A 99 -0.13 23.98 -3.80
C ALA A 99 0.51 22.60 -3.61
N ALA A 100 0.09 21.82 -2.61
CA ALA A 100 0.66 20.51 -2.28
C ALA A 100 0.22 19.35 -3.21
N GLY A 101 -0.52 19.63 -4.29
CA GLY A 101 -1.09 18.60 -5.17
C GLY A 101 -2.34 17.96 -4.56
N GLU A 102 -2.40 16.62 -4.49
CA GLU A 102 -3.53 15.88 -3.89
C GLU A 102 -3.73 16.18 -2.39
N GLY A 103 -2.70 16.71 -1.70
CA GLY A 103 -2.79 17.14 -0.31
C GLY A 103 -3.19 16.00 0.64
N LEU A 104 -4.17 16.26 1.52
CA LEU A 104 -4.70 15.28 2.46
C LEU A 104 -5.95 14.59 1.89
N ALA A 105 -5.81 13.33 1.50
CA ALA A 105 -6.94 12.47 1.15
C ALA A 105 -7.72 12.03 2.40
N ARG A 106 -9.03 11.77 2.21
CA ARG A 106 -9.98 11.32 3.26
C ARG A 106 -10.40 9.87 3.08
#